data_AF-A0A1I5WQK9-F1
#
_entry.id   AF-A0A1I5WQK9-F1
#
_cell.length_a   1.000
_cell.length_b   1.000
_cell.length_c   1.000
_cell.angle_alpha   90.00
_cell.angle_beta   90.00
_cell.angle_gamma   90.00
#
_symmetry.space_group_name_H-M   'P 1'
#
loop_
_entity.id
_entity.type
_entity.pdbx_description
1 polymer ?
#
loop_
_entity_poly.entity_id
_entity_poly.type
_entity_poly.pdbx_seq_one_letter_code
_entity_poly.pdbx_strand_id
1 'polypeptide(L)'
;MNKNNIPVKFIVLGFSLIASSVMAALPQAEADRLGAELTPQGAQKEGNASGTIPAWIGGLAVNAGAVERGFMSNPIADDKPLLSLPQPTMNNTRPVCPLVRLRC
;
A
#
# COMPACT_ATOMS: atom_id res chain seq x y z
N MET A 1 -6.23 55.32 3.03
CA MET A 1 -6.35 54.07 2.24
C MET A 1 -5.65 54.26 0.90
N ASN A 2 -4.58 53.52 0.63
CA ASN A 2 -3.74 53.71 -0.55
C ASN A 2 -4.37 53.05 -1.79
N LYS A 3 -4.67 53.86 -2.81
CA LYS A 3 -5.37 53.41 -4.02
C LYS A 3 -4.55 52.42 -4.88
N ASN A 4 -3.28 52.19 -4.52
CA ASN A 4 -2.30 51.36 -5.22
C ASN A 4 -2.35 49.87 -4.82
N ASN A 5 -3.06 49.49 -3.75
CA ASN A 5 -3.14 48.11 -3.26
C ASN A 5 -4.24 47.26 -3.93
N ILE A 6 -5.13 47.87 -4.71
CA ILE A 6 -6.23 47.19 -5.39
C ILE A 6 -5.71 46.25 -6.50
N PRO A 7 -4.81 46.67 -7.43
CA PRO A 7 -4.31 45.75 -8.46
C PRO A 7 -3.49 44.58 -7.88
N VAL A 8 -2.74 44.81 -6.80
CA VAL A 8 -1.93 43.76 -6.14
C VAL A 8 -2.80 42.65 -5.58
N LYS A 9 -3.98 42.98 -5.02
CA LYS A 9 -4.93 42.00 -4.49
C LYS A 9 -5.54 41.12 -5.59
N PHE A 10 -5.82 41.70 -6.76
CA PHE A 10 -6.32 40.94 -7.92
C PHE A 10 -5.26 39.97 -8.47
N ILE A 11 -3.99 40.39 -8.50
CA ILE A 11 -2.88 39.54 -8.96
C ILE A 11 -2.66 38.36 -8.01
N VAL A 12 -2.67 38.59 -6.68
CA VAL A 12 -2.53 37.50 -5.69
C VAL A 12 -3.69 36.51 -5.76
N LEU A 13 -4.93 36.99 -5.94
CA LEU A 13 -6.10 36.12 -6.11
C LEU A 13 -6.01 35.29 -7.40
N GLY A 14 -5.59 35.90 -8.51
CA GLY A 14 -5.39 35.21 -9.78
C GLY A 14 -4.30 34.13 -9.71
N PHE A 15 -3.17 34.41 -9.05
CA PHE A 15 -2.08 33.45 -8.90
C PHE A 15 -2.47 32.25 -8.00
N SER A 16 -3.28 32.50 -6.96
CA SER A 16 -3.80 31.42 -6.10
C SER A 16 -4.75 30.46 -6.83
N LEU A 17 -5.47 30.92 -7.85
CA LEU A 17 -6.39 30.09 -8.63
C LEU A 17 -5.65 29.15 -9.60
N ILE A 18 -4.50 29.58 -10.13
CA ILE A 18 -3.70 28.77 -11.07
C ILE A 18 -2.92 27.66 -10.32
N ALA A 19 -2.51 27.92 -9.09
CA ALA A 19 -1.79 26.97 -8.24
C ALA A 19 -2.59 25.70 -7.87
N SER A 20 -3.92 25.68 -8.10
CA SER A 20 -4.78 24.53 -7.79
C SER A 20 -4.85 23.48 -8.90
N SER A 21 -4.13 23.67 -10.01
CA SER A 21 -4.08 22.71 -11.12
C SER A 21 -3.06 21.60 -10.82
N VAL A 22 -3.48 20.61 -10.03
CA VAL A 22 -2.83 19.28 -9.99
C VAL A 22 -3.56 18.38 -11.00
N MET A 23 -2.90 18.07 -12.11
CA MET A 23 -3.34 17.04 -13.05
C MET A 23 -2.69 15.72 -12.61
N ALA A 24 -3.42 14.93 -11.81
CA ALA A 24 -3.03 13.58 -11.43
C ALA A 24 -3.53 12.54 -12.46
N ALA A 25 -3.37 12.83 -13.75
CA ALA A 25 -3.76 11.91 -14.83
C ALA A 25 -2.50 11.23 -15.37
N LEU A 26 -2.30 9.97 -14.99
CA LEU A 26 -1.35 9.10 -15.68
C LEU A 26 -1.84 8.89 -17.12
N PRO A 27 -0.95 8.91 -18.13
CA PRO A 27 -1.32 8.48 -19.48
C PRO A 27 -1.90 7.06 -19.44
N GLN A 28 -2.92 6.78 -20.25
CA GLN A 28 -3.57 5.46 -20.27
C GLN A 28 -2.57 4.31 -20.41
N ALA A 29 -1.55 4.48 -21.26
CA ALA A 29 -0.49 3.50 -21.46
C ALA A 29 0.32 3.19 -20.18
N GLU A 30 0.53 4.20 -19.32
CA GLU A 30 1.22 4.03 -18.04
C GLU A 30 0.31 3.33 -17.02
N ALA A 31 -0.98 3.66 -17.02
CA ALA A 31 -1.97 2.99 -16.19
C ALA A 31 -2.12 1.49 -16.56
N ASP A 32 -2.12 1.18 -17.86
CA ASP A 32 -2.19 -0.19 -18.36
C ASP A 32 -0.93 -0.98 -17.98
N ARG A 33 0.25 -0.35 -18.05
CA ARG A 33 1.52 -0.94 -17.59
C ARG A 33 1.50 -1.24 -16.10
N LEU A 34 1.12 -0.26 -15.28
CA LEU A 34 1.01 -0.44 -13.82
C LEU A 34 -0.05 -1.48 -13.45
N GLY A 35 -1.15 -1.58 -14.20
CA GLY A 35 -2.16 -2.63 -14.01
C GLY A 35 -1.63 -4.05 -14.29
N ALA A 36 -0.68 -4.17 -15.22
CA ALA A 36 -0.01 -5.44 -15.49
C ALA A 36 1.00 -5.81 -14.39
N GLU A 37 1.78 -4.84 -13.90
CA GLU A 37 2.88 -5.02 -12.94
C GLU A 37 2.45 -5.08 -11.48
N LEU A 38 1.33 -4.44 -11.12
CA LEU A 38 0.84 -4.38 -9.75
C LEU A 38 -0.27 -5.41 -9.49
N THR A 39 -0.32 -5.88 -8.26
CA THR A 39 -1.45 -6.62 -7.72
C THR A 39 -2.67 -5.70 -7.65
N PRO A 40 -3.90 -6.23 -7.55
CA PRO A 40 -5.09 -5.40 -7.36
C PRO A 40 -5.01 -4.42 -6.16
N GLN A 41 -4.13 -4.73 -5.19
CA GLN A 41 -3.87 -3.91 -4.01
C GLN A 41 -2.73 -2.89 -4.20
N GLY A 42 -2.13 -2.81 -5.39
CA GLY A 42 -1.06 -1.85 -5.71
C GLY A 42 0.35 -2.29 -5.32
N ALA A 43 0.56 -3.53 -4.88
CA ALA A 43 1.89 -4.08 -4.60
C ALA A 43 2.54 -4.64 -5.87
N GLN A 44 3.87 -4.63 -5.98
CA GLN A 44 4.60 -5.27 -7.07
C GLN A 44 4.26 -6.78 -7.14
N LYS A 45 3.91 -7.28 -8.34
CA LYS A 45 3.60 -8.70 -8.55
C LYS A 45 4.83 -9.60 -8.57
N GLU A 46 5.98 -9.06 -8.97
CA GLU A 46 7.20 -9.84 -9.09
C GLU A 46 7.72 -10.30 -7.72
N GLY A 47 8.26 -11.52 -7.68
CA GLY A 47 8.93 -12.06 -6.50
C GLY A 47 10.23 -11.31 -6.19
N ASN A 48 10.85 -11.59 -5.05
CA ASN A 48 12.12 -10.94 -4.71
C ASN A 48 13.29 -11.54 -5.51
N ALA A 49 14.34 -10.75 -5.73
CA ALA A 49 15.55 -11.21 -6.43
C ALA A 49 16.21 -12.43 -5.74
N SER A 50 16.05 -12.57 -4.42
CA SER A 50 16.55 -13.71 -3.65
C SER A 50 15.76 -15.01 -3.86
N GLY A 51 14.65 -14.99 -4.61
CA GLY A 51 13.81 -16.15 -4.90
C GLY A 51 13.08 -16.74 -3.68
N THR A 52 13.14 -16.08 -2.52
CA THR A 52 12.50 -16.53 -1.28
C THR A 52 11.02 -16.15 -1.24
N ILE A 53 10.64 -15.07 -1.92
CA ILE A 53 9.26 -14.61 -2.05
C ILE A 53 8.83 -14.88 -3.49
N PRO A 54 7.87 -15.78 -3.72
CA PRO A 54 7.38 -16.07 -5.06
C PRO A 54 6.60 -14.89 -5.64
N ALA A 55 6.50 -14.85 -6.97
CA ALA A 55 5.62 -13.89 -7.64
C ALA A 55 4.16 -14.11 -7.22
N TRP A 56 3.39 -13.02 -7.17
CA TRP A 56 1.98 -13.07 -6.86
C TRP A 56 1.20 -13.72 -8.02
N ILE A 57 0.63 -14.89 -7.77
CA ILE A 57 -0.14 -15.66 -8.77
C ILE A 57 -1.65 -15.44 -8.65
N GLY A 58 -2.13 -14.70 -7.65
CA GLY A 58 -3.55 -14.49 -7.40
C GLY A 58 -3.90 -14.37 -5.92
N GLY A 59 -5.16 -14.03 -5.66
CA GLY A 59 -5.75 -14.07 -4.32
C GLY A 59 -6.37 -15.42 -3.98
N LEU A 60 -7.08 -15.47 -2.86
CA LEU A 60 -7.91 -16.63 -2.50
C LEU A 60 -8.95 -16.90 -3.59
N ALA A 61 -9.16 -18.19 -3.92
CA ALA A 61 -10.23 -18.59 -4.83
C ALA A 61 -11.59 -18.13 -4.28
N VAL A 62 -12.54 -17.84 -5.18
CA VAL A 62 -13.89 -17.37 -4.79
C VAL A 62 -14.60 -18.36 -3.85
N ASN A 63 -14.29 -19.65 -3.99
CA ASN A 63 -14.85 -20.73 -3.17
C ASN A 63 -13.80 -21.33 -2.21
N ALA A 64 -12.82 -20.53 -1.76
CA ALA A 64 -11.72 -21.04 -0.95
C ALA A 64 -12.15 -21.56 0.44
N GLY A 65 -13.37 -21.26 0.89
CA GLY A 65 -13.92 -21.84 2.11
C GLY A 65 -15.45 -21.80 2.13
N ALA A 66 -16.04 -22.52 3.07
CA ALA A 66 -17.45 -22.40 3.37
C ALA A 66 -17.70 -21.16 4.24
N VAL A 67 -18.76 -20.40 3.93
CA VAL A 67 -19.22 -19.28 4.77
C VAL A 67 -20.33 -19.79 5.69
N GLU A 68 -20.05 -19.84 6.99
CA GLU A 68 -21.05 -20.17 8.01
C GLU A 68 -21.26 -18.97 8.93
N ARG A 69 -22.53 -18.57 9.12
CA ARG A 69 -22.90 -17.44 10.01
C ARG A 69 -22.14 -16.14 9.69
N GLY A 70 -21.78 -15.91 8.41
CA GLY A 70 -21.03 -14.74 7.96
C GLY A 70 -19.51 -14.84 8.14
N PHE A 71 -18.99 -15.95 8.67
CA PHE A 71 -17.56 -16.19 8.80
C PHE A 71 -17.09 -17.21 7.77
N MET A 72 -16.03 -16.86 7.06
CA MET A 72 -15.36 -17.77 6.14
C MET A 72 -14.50 -18.76 6.94
N SER A 73 -14.65 -20.05 6.65
CA SER A 73 -13.78 -21.11 7.17
C SER A 73 -12.33 -20.86 6.75
N ASN A 74 -11.34 -21.32 7.52
CA ASN A 74 -9.93 -21.16 7.12
C ASN A 74 -9.69 -21.86 5.76
N PRO A 75 -9.39 -21.11 4.69
CA PRO A 75 -9.21 -21.67 3.35
C PRO A 75 -7.90 -22.46 3.18
N ILE A 76 -6.97 -22.33 4.12
CA ILE A 76 -5.64 -22.96 4.11
C ILE A 76 -5.43 -23.77 5.40
N ALA A 77 -6.47 -24.47 5.85
CA ALA A 77 -6.44 -25.21 7.12
C ALA A 77 -5.32 -26.28 7.19
N ASP A 78 -4.95 -26.85 6.05
CA ASP A 78 -3.92 -27.89 5.95
C ASP A 78 -2.48 -27.33 5.88
N ASP A 79 -2.33 -26.01 5.71
CA ASP A 79 -1.02 -25.40 5.54
C ASP A 79 -0.36 -25.12 6.90
N LYS A 80 0.91 -25.51 7.01
CA LYS A 80 1.64 -25.40 8.28
C LYS A 80 2.24 -24.00 8.42
N PRO A 81 2.04 -23.32 9.57
CA PRO A 81 2.70 -22.03 9.81
C PRO A 81 4.21 -22.18 9.77
N LEU A 82 4.87 -21.48 8.85
CA LEU A 82 6.34 -21.47 8.74
C LEU A 82 6.99 -20.68 9.88
N LEU A 83 6.31 -19.63 10.36
CA LEU A 83 6.77 -18.73 11.42
C LEU A 83 5.58 -18.39 12.32
N SER A 84 5.65 -18.79 13.59
CA SER A 84 4.70 -18.34 14.63
C SER A 84 5.41 -17.32 15.50
N LEU A 85 5.12 -16.04 15.29
CA LEU A 85 5.62 -14.97 16.15
C LEU A 85 4.73 -14.90 17.40
N PRO A 86 5.28 -15.09 18.61
CA PRO A 86 4.51 -14.88 19.83
C PRO A 86 4.07 -13.41 19.89
N GLN A 87 2.83 -13.16 20.33
CA GLN A 87 2.29 -11.80 20.43
C GLN A 87 3.19 -10.95 21.33
N PRO A 88 3.77 -9.84 20.85
CA PRO A 88 4.37 -8.87 21.74
C PRO A 88 3.24 -8.24 22.55
N THR A 89 3.24 -8.44 23.86
CA THR A 89 2.46 -7.58 24.74
C THR A 89 2.99 -6.15 24.60
N MET A 90 2.13 -5.14 24.71
CA MET A 90 2.50 -3.71 24.56
C MET A 90 3.61 -3.21 25.50
N ASN A 91 4.13 -4.08 26.39
CA ASN A 91 5.19 -3.79 27.35
C ASN A 91 6.62 -4.10 26.85
N ASN A 92 6.79 -4.71 25.67
CA ASN A 92 8.13 -5.00 25.16
C ASN A 92 8.39 -4.27 23.83
N THR A 93 8.76 -3.00 23.93
CA THR A 93 9.21 -2.14 22.83
C THR A 93 10.60 -2.47 22.30
N ARG A 94 11.09 -3.72 22.44
CA ARG A 94 12.33 -4.16 21.79
C ARG A 94 12.07 -5.41 20.95
N PRO A 95 12.21 -5.32 19.61
CA PRO A 95 12.04 -6.49 18.76
C PRO A 95 13.15 -7.51 19.07
N VAL A 96 12.74 -8.73 19.41
CA VAL A 96 13.63 -9.89 19.40
C VAL A 96 13.93 -10.22 17.93
N CYS A 97 14.98 -9.61 17.38
CA CYS A 97 15.53 -9.99 16.09
C CYS A 97 16.33 -11.30 16.25
N PRO A 98 15.95 -12.43 15.61
CA PRO A 98 16.69 -13.68 15.74
C PRO A 98 17.97 -13.72 14.87
N LEU A 99 18.22 -12.72 14.02
CA LEU A 99 19.42 -12.68 13.16
C LEU A 99 19.92 -11.26 12.92
N VAL A 100 20.46 -10.63 13.96
CA VAL A 100 21.60 -9.71 13.86
C VAL A 100 21.90 -9.24 15.29
N ARG A 101 23.13 -9.52 15.75
CA ARG A 101 23.64 -9.11 17.06
C ARG A 101 23.98 -7.61 17.06
N LEU A 102 23.05 -6.77 16.61
CA LEU A 102 23.11 -5.33 16.77
C LEU A 102 21.86 -4.91 17.53
N ARG A 103 22.14 -4.28 18.66
CA ARG A 103 21.18 -3.63 19.55
C ARG A 103 20.26 -2.74 18.71
N CYS A 104 18.95 -2.86 18.91
CA CYS A 104 18.01 -1.83 18.49
C CYS A 104 18.38 -0.49 19.14
#